data_AF-S5TI26-F1
#
_entry.id   AF-S5TI26-F1
#
_cell.length_a   1.000
_cell.length_b   1.000
_cell.length_c   1.000
_cell.angle_alpha   90.00
_cell.angle_beta   90.00
_cell.angle_gamma   90.00
#
_symmetry.space_group_name_H-M   'P 1'
#
loop_
_entity.id
_entity.type
_entity.pdbx_description
1 polymer ?
#
loop_
_entity_poly.entity_id
_entity_poly.type
_entity_poly.pdbx_seq_one_letter_code
_entity_poly.pdbx_strand_id
1 'polypeptide(L)'
;MRRPNLWVVAVIVTVVLIVLLAIGVPLRNYYQGRTEIARLNESIVAKQEEKDRLLDEIERYEDEEYIRQEARRRLGVIEPGETAYRIIDPRMDTDGSLSTPHGAEETLDPWYVTLWESISEPPMPEVDIPPPPSEPEAP
;
A
#
# COMPACT_ATOMS: atom_id res chain seq x y z
N MET A 1 -13.76 -32.93 -74.64
CA MET A 1 -14.28 -32.99 -73.26
C MET A 1 -13.82 -31.76 -72.50
N ARG A 2 -14.65 -30.73 -72.40
CA ARG A 2 -14.35 -29.46 -71.72
C ARG A 2 -14.57 -29.71 -70.22
N ARG A 3 -13.50 -29.87 -69.43
CA ARG A 3 -13.65 -30.01 -67.97
C ARG A 3 -14.26 -28.71 -67.45
N PRO A 4 -15.48 -28.76 -66.90
CA PRO A 4 -16.33 -27.58 -66.75
C PRO A 4 -15.74 -26.64 -65.72
N ASN A 5 -16.13 -25.37 -65.83
CA ASN A 5 -15.75 -24.21 -65.00
C ASN A 5 -15.99 -24.39 -63.47
N LEU A 6 -16.32 -25.59 -62.99
CA LEU A 6 -16.46 -25.95 -61.58
C LEU A 6 -15.19 -25.64 -60.78
N TRP A 7 -14.01 -25.85 -61.35
CA TRP A 7 -12.77 -25.50 -60.66
C TRP A 7 -12.62 -23.98 -60.47
N VAL A 8 -13.00 -23.19 -61.49
CA VAL A 8 -13.02 -21.72 -61.41
C VAL A 8 -14.06 -21.25 -60.38
N VAL A 9 -15.25 -21.84 -60.36
CA VAL A 9 -16.29 -21.53 -59.36
C VAL A 9 -15.81 -21.88 -57.95
N ALA A 10 -15.16 -23.03 -57.76
CA ALA A 10 -14.62 -23.42 -56.46
C ALA A 10 -13.55 -22.44 -55.95
N VAL A 11 -12.65 -21.97 -56.83
CA VAL A 11 -11.65 -20.96 -56.50
C VAL A 11 -12.32 -19.64 -56.13
N ILE A 12 -13.31 -19.17 -56.89
CA ILE A 12 -14.03 -17.92 -56.60
C ILE A 12 -14.74 -18.01 -55.24
N VAL A 13 -15.46 -19.10 -54.96
CA VAL A 13 -16.16 -19.31 -53.68
C VAL A 13 -15.17 -19.29 -52.52
N THR A 14 -14.01 -19.94 -52.68
CA THR A 14 -12.96 -19.96 -51.65
C THR A 14 -12.41 -18.57 -51.38
N VAL A 15 -12.13 -17.78 -52.42
CA VAL A 15 -11.64 -16.41 -52.29
C VAL A 15 -12.66 -15.51 -51.60
N VAL A 16 -13.94 -15.60 -51.98
CA VAL A 16 -15.03 -14.84 -51.33
C VAL A 16 -15.14 -15.19 -49.85
N LEU A 17 -15.02 -16.49 -49.51
CA LEU A 17 -15.08 -16.95 -48.13
C LEU A 17 -13.89 -16.42 -47.32
N ILE A 18 -12.68 -16.41 -47.88
CA ILE A 18 -11.49 -15.81 -47.27
C ILE A 18 -11.68 -14.30 -47.04
N VAL A 19 -12.20 -13.56 -48.02
CA VAL A 19 -12.46 -12.11 -47.89
C VAL A 19 -13.51 -11.83 -46.81
N LEU A 20 -14.59 -12.62 -46.76
CA LEU A 20 -15.61 -12.50 -45.73
C LEU A 20 -15.06 -12.79 -44.32
N LEU A 21 -14.19 -13.79 -44.17
CA LEU A 21 -13.52 -14.07 -42.90
C LEU A 21 -12.52 -12.96 -42.54
N ALA A 22 -11.75 -12.47 -43.51
CA ALA A 22 -10.77 -11.41 -43.32
C ALA A 22 -11.41 -10.08 -42.89
N ILE A 23 -12.65 -9.80 -43.31
CA ILE A 23 -13.41 -8.60 -42.90
C ILE A 23 -14.25 -8.87 -41.64
N GLY A 24 -14.90 -10.04 -41.54
CA GLY A 24 -15.79 -10.37 -40.42
C GLY A 24 -15.08 -10.47 -39.07
N VAL A 25 -13.86 -11.03 -39.03
CA VAL A 25 -13.07 -11.16 -37.80
C VAL A 25 -12.65 -9.80 -37.20
N PRO A 26 -12.09 -8.83 -37.95
CA PRO A 26 -11.70 -7.54 -37.39
C PRO A 26 -12.87 -6.67 -36.91
N LEU A 27 -14.10 -6.86 -37.41
CA LEU A 27 -15.27 -6.15 -36.89
C LEU A 27 -15.51 -6.45 -35.41
N ARG A 28 -15.25 -7.69 -34.95
CA ARG A 28 -15.39 -8.05 -33.53
C ARG A 28 -14.38 -7.33 -32.64
N ASN A 29 -13.16 -7.14 -33.13
CA ASN A 29 -12.08 -6.50 -32.37
C ASN A 29 -12.30 -4.98 -32.22
N TYR A 30 -12.97 -4.34 -33.18
CA TYR A 30 -13.24 -2.91 -33.16
C TYR A 30 -14.19 -2.47 -32.03
N TYR A 31 -15.13 -3.34 -31.63
CA TYR A 31 -16.08 -3.02 -30.56
C TYR A 31 -15.49 -3.16 -29.14
N GLN A 32 -14.49 -4.02 -28.94
CA GLN A 32 -13.86 -4.21 -27.62
C GLN A 32 -13.03 -3.00 -27.19
N GLY A 33 -12.40 -2.30 -28.14
CA GLY A 33 -11.59 -1.11 -27.82
C GLY A 33 -12.40 0.05 -27.22
N ARG A 34 -13.68 0.20 -27.55
CA ARG A 34 -14.49 1.34 -27.07
C ARG A 34 -14.87 1.23 -25.59
N THR A 35 -15.15 0.02 -25.11
CA THR A 35 -15.46 -0.20 -23.69
C THR A 35 -14.21 -0.03 -22.82
N GLU A 36 -13.05 -0.36 -23.35
CA GLU A 36 -11.78 -0.22 -22.64
C GLU A 36 -11.38 1.25 -22.51
N ILE A 37 -11.57 2.05 -23.57
CA ILE A 37 -11.36 3.51 -23.53
C ILE A 37 -12.29 4.18 -22.52
N ALA A 38 -13.57 3.78 -22.47
CA ALA A 38 -14.53 4.35 -21.52
C ALA A 38 -14.13 4.07 -20.06
N ARG A 39 -13.78 2.81 -19.75
CA ARG A 39 -13.30 2.41 -18.42
C ARG A 39 -11.99 3.11 -18.05
N LEU A 40 -11.07 3.25 -18.99
CA LEU A 40 -9.78 3.89 -18.74
C LEU A 40 -9.96 5.39 -18.45
N ASN A 41 -10.82 6.07 -19.21
CA ASN A 41 -11.15 7.48 -18.94
C ASN A 41 -11.81 7.68 -17.58
N GLU A 42 -12.76 6.82 -17.20
CA GLU A 42 -13.38 6.84 -15.87
C GLU A 42 -12.33 6.67 -14.76
N SER A 43 -11.37 5.76 -14.95
CA SER A 43 -10.27 5.56 -13.99
C SER A 43 -9.33 6.77 -13.89
N ILE A 44 -9.12 7.50 -14.99
CA ILE A 44 -8.30 8.72 -15.01
C ILE A 44 -9.00 9.82 -14.20
N VAL A 45 -10.30 10.01 -14.41
CA VAL A 45 -11.08 11.03 -13.69
C VAL A 45 -11.07 10.72 -12.19
N ALA A 46 -11.37 9.48 -11.79
CA ALA A 46 -11.36 9.09 -10.38
C ALA A 46 -10.00 9.33 -9.71
N LYS A 47 -8.91 9.01 -10.41
CA LYS A 47 -7.54 9.25 -9.91
C LYS A 47 -7.18 10.74 -9.82
N GLN A 48 -7.65 11.55 -10.76
CA GLN A 48 -7.44 13.00 -10.73
C GLN A 48 -8.16 13.62 -9.53
N GLU A 49 -9.42 13.23 -9.28
CA GLU A 49 -10.19 13.69 -8.11
C GLU A 49 -9.54 13.28 -6.79
N GLU A 50 -8.99 12.07 -6.69
CA GLU A 50 -8.26 11.60 -5.52
C GLU A 50 -6.98 12.43 -5.29
N LYS A 51 -6.21 12.67 -6.36
CA LYS A 51 -4.99 13.48 -6.30
C LYS A 51 -5.31 14.92 -5.85
N ASP A 52 -6.34 15.54 -6.42
CA ASP A 52 -6.70 16.92 -6.07
C ASP A 52 -7.19 17.01 -4.61
N ARG A 53 -7.92 16.01 -4.12
CA ARG A 53 -8.33 15.92 -2.70
C ARG A 53 -7.14 15.82 -1.75
N LEU A 54 -6.16 14.97 -2.08
CA LEU A 54 -4.95 14.80 -1.28
C LEU A 54 -4.10 16.07 -1.28
N LEU A 55 -4.04 16.80 -2.40
CA LEU A 55 -3.33 18.08 -2.46
C LEU A 55 -4.00 19.14 -1.60
N ASP A 56 -5.34 19.23 -1.59
CA ASP A 56 -6.09 20.12 -0.69
C ASP A 56 -5.84 19.77 0.79
N GLU A 57 -5.73 18.48 1.10
CA GLU A 57 -5.39 18.02 2.44
C GLU A 57 -3.95 18.40 2.82
N ILE A 58 -2.98 18.23 1.92
CA ILE A 58 -1.59 18.65 2.14
C ILE A 58 -1.51 20.17 2.33
N GLU A 59 -2.15 20.96 1.48
CA GLU A 59 -2.17 22.42 1.59
C GLU A 59 -2.76 22.87 2.94
N ARG A 60 -3.77 22.15 3.45
CA ARG A 60 -4.31 22.38 4.81
C ARG A 60 -3.29 22.09 5.91
N TYR A 61 -2.37 21.15 5.70
CA TYR A 61 -1.32 20.79 6.65
C TYR A 61 -0.01 21.58 6.46
N GLU A 62 0.15 22.35 5.37
CA GLU A 62 1.35 23.17 5.11
C GLU A 62 1.44 24.43 5.99
N ASP A 63 0.41 24.75 6.77
CA ASP A 63 0.52 25.82 7.78
C ASP A 63 1.43 25.35 8.92
N GLU A 64 2.70 25.76 8.85
CA GLU A 64 3.75 25.44 9.84
C GLU A 64 3.31 25.79 11.28
N GLU A 65 2.45 26.79 11.47
CA GLU A 65 1.90 27.13 12.79
C GLU A 65 1.02 26.01 13.34
N TYR A 66 0.23 25.36 12.50
CA TYR A 66 -0.65 24.26 12.89
C TYR A 66 0.15 23.00 13.27
N ILE A 67 1.18 22.67 12.49
CA ILE A 67 2.10 21.56 12.82
C ILE A 67 2.83 21.85 14.14
N ARG A 68 3.33 23.08 14.34
CA ARG A 68 4.00 23.47 15.59
C ARG A 68 3.07 23.37 16.80
N GLN A 69 1.82 23.79 16.67
CA GLN A 69 0.83 23.67 17.74
C GLN A 69 0.46 22.21 18.04
N GLU A 70 0.26 21.37 17.03
CA GLU A 70 -0.11 19.97 17.23
C GLU A 70 1.05 19.12 17.79
N ALA A 71 2.27 19.36 17.32
CA ALA A 71 3.48 18.75 17.87
C ALA A 71 3.68 19.14 19.34
N ARG A 72 3.45 20.41 19.70
CA ARG A 72 3.51 20.86 21.09
C ARG A 72 2.42 20.22 21.97
N ARG A 73 1.19 20.13 21.46
CA ARG A 73 0.05 19.55 22.20
C ARG A 73 0.18 18.04 22.42
N ARG A 74 0.58 17.28 21.40
CA ARG A 74 0.61 15.80 21.46
C ARG A 74 1.96 15.23 21.86
N LEU A 75 3.04 15.82 21.38
CA LEU A 75 4.39 15.29 21.50
C LEU A 75 5.26 16.11 22.46
N GLY A 76 4.75 17.23 23.00
CA GLY A 76 5.49 18.09 23.93
C GLY A 76 6.73 18.75 23.32
N VAL A 77 6.78 18.90 21.99
CA VAL A 77 7.96 19.44 21.29
C VAL A 77 8.11 20.94 21.60
N ILE A 78 9.34 21.33 21.90
CA ILE A 78 9.76 22.71 22.18
C ILE A 78 10.74 23.20 21.12
N GLU A 79 10.78 24.51 20.88
CA GLU A 79 11.72 25.09 19.92
C GLU A 79 13.15 25.12 20.50
N PRO A 80 14.19 25.04 19.65
CA PRO A 80 15.58 25.13 20.11
C PRO A 80 15.83 26.48 20.80
N GLY A 81 16.03 26.44 22.12
CA GLY A 81 16.22 27.63 22.97
C GLY A 81 15.14 27.85 24.03
N GLU A 82 14.05 27.09 24.01
CA GLU A 82 12.98 27.14 25.02
C GLU A 82 13.28 26.19 26.21
N THR A 83 12.97 26.60 27.44
CA THR A 83 13.21 25.79 28.65
C THR A 83 11.90 25.19 29.15
N ALA A 84 11.77 23.85 29.09
CA ALA A 84 10.60 23.14 29.61
C ALA A 84 10.64 23.06 31.14
N TYR A 85 9.62 23.61 31.81
CA TYR A 85 9.43 23.47 33.25
C TYR A 85 8.43 22.35 33.55
N ARG A 86 8.87 21.33 34.30
CA ARG A 86 7.98 20.30 34.84
C ARG A 86 7.73 20.59 36.32
N ILE A 87 6.47 20.78 36.68
CA ILE A 87 6.05 20.90 38.08
C ILE A 87 5.96 19.49 38.65
N ILE A 88 6.83 19.15 39.59
CA ILE A 88 6.76 17.91 40.36
C ILE A 88 6.19 18.28 41.73
N ASP A 89 4.92 17.97 41.96
CA ASP A 89 4.29 18.13 43.28
C ASP A 89 4.41 16.81 44.06
N PRO A 90 5.05 16.80 45.25
CA PRO A 90 5.18 15.61 46.08
C PRO A 90 3.85 15.06 46.62
N ARG A 91 2.71 15.73 46.39
CA ARG A 91 1.35 15.25 46.70
C ARG A 91 0.62 14.61 45.52
N MET A 92 1.19 14.62 44.32
CA MET A 92 0.63 13.94 43.16
C MET A 92 1.13 12.49 43.14
N ASP A 93 0.25 11.54 43.46
CA ASP A 93 0.52 10.12 43.26
C ASP A 93 0.83 9.88 41.77
N THR A 94 2.08 9.50 41.49
CA THR A 94 2.62 9.36 40.13
C THR A 94 2.21 8.01 39.49
N ASP A 95 1.12 7.39 39.96
CA ASP A 95 0.67 6.07 39.49
C ASP A 95 0.04 6.10 38.08
N GLY A 96 -0.21 7.30 37.53
CA GLY A 96 -0.79 7.48 36.20
C GLY A 96 0.15 8.08 35.15
N SER A 97 1.43 8.25 35.47
CA SER A 97 2.39 8.85 34.53
C SER A 97 2.74 7.84 33.44
N LEU A 98 2.06 7.92 32.29
CA LEU A 98 2.46 7.31 31.01
C LEU A 98 3.73 7.97 30.44
N SER A 99 4.73 8.22 31.28
CA SER A 99 6.07 8.61 30.86
C SER A 99 6.97 7.40 31.07
N THR A 100 7.29 6.72 29.98
CA THR A 100 8.34 5.70 29.93
C THR A 100 9.60 6.24 30.64
N PRO A 101 10.24 5.47 31.53
CA PRO A 101 11.48 5.90 32.17
C PRO A 101 12.54 6.18 31.09
N HIS A 102 12.83 7.46 30.86
CA HIS A 102 13.95 7.86 30.02
C HIS A 102 15.22 7.71 30.86
N GLY A 103 15.77 6.50 30.83
CA GLY A 103 16.88 6.08 31.67
C GLY A 103 17.64 4.91 31.03
N ALA A 104 17.87 4.98 29.73
CA ALA A 104 18.96 4.30 29.04
C ALA A 104 19.14 5.00 27.70
N GLU A 105 20.30 5.61 27.48
CA GLU A 105 20.81 5.88 26.12
C GLU A 105 21.12 4.53 25.47
N GLU A 106 20.10 3.70 25.23
CA GLU A 106 20.17 2.76 24.12
C GLU A 106 19.82 3.59 22.91
N THR A 107 20.75 3.69 21.96
CA THR A 107 20.48 4.18 20.62
C THR A 107 19.48 3.22 19.98
N LEU A 108 18.22 3.36 20.36
CA LEU A 108 17.11 2.63 19.79
C LEU A 108 17.08 3.05 18.33
N ASP A 109 17.42 2.10 17.45
CA ASP A 109 17.25 2.30 16.03
C ASP A 109 15.85 2.85 15.76
N PRO A 110 15.68 3.76 14.79
CA PRO A 110 14.37 4.30 14.48
C PRO A 110 13.35 3.16 14.30
N TRP A 111 12.13 3.32 14.81
CA TRP A 111 11.13 2.24 14.87
C TRP A 111 10.89 1.52 13.53
N TYR A 112 11.10 2.21 12.41
CA TYR A 112 10.96 1.64 11.07
C TYR A 112 12.07 0.63 10.72
N VAL A 113 13.27 0.78 11.28
CA VAL A 113 14.40 -0.14 11.11
C VAL A 113 14.10 -1.45 11.83
N THR A 114 13.66 -1.37 13.09
CA THR A 114 13.27 -2.54 13.89
C THR A 114 12.13 -3.33 13.24
N LEU A 115 11.16 -2.64 12.64
CA LEU A 115 10.07 -3.28 11.91
C LEU A 115 10.58 -4.03 10.67
N TRP A 116 11.50 -3.41 9.91
CA TRP A 116 12.07 -4.04 8.72
C TRP A 116 12.93 -5.25 9.05
N GLU A 117 13.70 -5.19 10.14
CA GLU A 117 14.50 -6.30 10.63
C GLU A 117 13.64 -7.49 11.04
N SER A 118 12.52 -7.25 11.75
CA SER A 118 11.56 -8.30 12.12
C SER A 118 10.94 -9.03 10.93
N ILE A 119 10.78 -8.35 9.78
CA ILE A 119 10.26 -8.97 8.55
C ILE A 119 11.38 -9.71 7.79
N SER A 120 12.61 -9.25 7.95
CA SER A 120 13.77 -9.74 7.22
C SER A 120 14.48 -10.90 7.92
N GLU A 121 14.26 -11.08 9.22
CA GLU A 121 14.86 -12.15 10.00
C GLU A 121 14.22 -13.51 9.62
N PRO A 122 14.97 -14.43 8.98
CA PRO A 122 14.46 -15.75 8.66
C PRO A 122 14.23 -16.54 9.95
N PRO A 123 13.16 -17.37 10.04
CA PRO A 123 12.92 -18.17 11.23
C PRO A 123 14.13 -19.05 11.50
N MET A 124 14.71 -18.91 12.71
CA MET A 124 15.77 -19.80 13.15
C MET A 124 15.29 -21.25 13.08
N PRO A 125 16.15 -22.21 12.67
CA PRO A 125 15.80 -23.62 12.74
C PRO A 125 15.44 -23.95 14.19
N GLU A 126 14.23 -24.48 14.39
CA GLU A 126 13.69 -24.84 15.70
C GLU A 126 14.67 -25.79 16.39
N VAL A 127 15.39 -25.28 17.39
CA VAL A 127 16.23 -26.09 18.26
C VAL A 127 15.26 -26.86 19.15
N ASP A 128 15.19 -28.17 18.93
CA ASP A 128 14.36 -29.12 19.67
C ASP A 128 14.83 -29.16 21.15
N ILE A 129 14.21 -28.35 22.00
CA ILE A 129 14.48 -28.34 23.44
C ILE A 129 13.70 -29.51 24.06
N PRO A 130 14.35 -30.53 24.64
CA PRO A 130 13.65 -31.63 25.28
C PRO A 130 12.80 -31.14 26.44
N PRO A 131 11.62 -31.76 26.69
CA PRO A 131 10.68 -31.28 27.70
C PRO A 131 11.33 -31.25 29.09
N PRO A 132 11.00 -30.23 29.92
CA PRO A 132 11.54 -30.12 31.26
C PRO A 132 11.16 -31.36 32.10
N PRO A 133 12.06 -31.87 32.96
CA PRO A 133 11.75 -33.02 33.80
C PRO A 133 10.58 -32.69 34.73
N SER A 134 9.55 -33.55 34.70
CA SER A 134 8.38 -33.47 35.59
C SER A 134 8.80 -33.76 37.02
N GLU A 135 8.87 -32.71 37.85
CA GLU A 135 9.15 -32.81 39.29
C GLU A 135 7.81 -32.77 40.09
N PRO A 136 7.68 -33.52 41.20
CA PRO A 136 6.44 -34.19 41.60
C PRO A 136 5.47 -33.33 42.42
N GLU A 137 4.18 -33.66 42.30
CA GLU A 137 3.11 -33.18 43.19
C GLU A 137 3.48 -33.40 44.66
N ALA A 138 3.54 -32.31 45.43
CA ALA A 138 3.64 -32.34 46.88
C ALA A 138 2.23 -32.37 47.50
N PRO A 139 2.01 -33.13 48.59
CA PRO A 139 0.69 -33.43 49.17
C PRO A 139 0.04 -32.28 49.94
#